data_AF-A0A7Y2AJB5-F1
#
_entry.id   AF-A0A7Y2AJB5-F1
#
_cell.length_a   1.000
_cell.length_b   1.000
_cell.length_c   1.000
_cell.angle_alpha   90.00
_cell.angle_beta   90.00
_cell.angle_gamma   90.00
#
_symmetry.space_group_name_H-M   'P 1'
#
loop_
_entity.id
_entity.type
_entity.pdbx_description
1 polymer ?
#
loop_
_entity_poly.entity_id
_entity_poly.type
_entity_poly.pdbx_seq_one_letter_code
_entity_poly.pdbx_strand_id
1 'polypeptide(L)'
;MKTPSVQPLVRSRLLPRISFRMMFALTTVAAVLAAIARVAGSGGQLASAAVSGAAFVLGAFAVFLFLFLVAWSAAMFRIPTAIAAIGLSLIAALSEFATISLPSISNWPLVFFLGVGGICLLLFPPRDPDVHSHNPFAEGQLPPQILPPREPSS
;
A
#
# COMPACT_ATOMS: atom_id res chain seq x y z
N MET A 1 -18.93 -1.68 48.80
CA MET A 1 -19.13 -1.02 47.49
C MET A 1 -17.77 -0.71 46.90
N LYS A 2 -17.39 -1.32 45.77
CA LYS A 2 -16.13 -0.99 45.06
C LYS A 2 -16.44 0.10 44.05
N THR A 3 -15.86 1.28 44.23
CA THR A 3 -15.85 2.34 43.21
C THR A 3 -14.94 1.92 42.05
N PRO A 4 -15.31 2.16 40.79
CA PRO A 4 -14.49 1.81 39.64
C PRO A 4 -13.30 2.78 39.57
N SER A 5 -12.07 2.27 39.65
CA SER A 5 -10.87 3.08 39.43
C SER A 5 -10.72 3.38 37.94
N VAL A 6 -10.81 4.66 37.62
CA VAL A 6 -10.62 5.30 36.32
C VAL A 6 -9.38 4.76 35.59
N GLN A 7 -9.57 4.18 34.41
CA GLN A 7 -8.47 3.94 33.47
C GLN A 7 -8.04 5.28 32.85
N PRO A 8 -6.76 5.68 32.95
CA PRO A 8 -6.31 6.94 32.39
C PRO A 8 -6.29 6.89 30.87
N LEU A 9 -6.81 7.96 30.28
CA LEU A 9 -6.91 8.28 28.86
C LEU A 9 -5.90 7.53 27.98
N VAL A 10 -6.45 6.74 27.06
CA VAL A 10 -5.81 6.30 25.81
C VAL A 10 -4.79 7.35 25.38
N ARG A 11 -3.50 7.01 25.41
CA ARG A 11 -2.46 7.86 24.81
C ARG A 11 -2.80 8.01 23.33
N SER A 12 -3.35 9.18 22.99
CA SER A 12 -3.50 9.67 21.62
C SER A 12 -2.14 9.68 20.93
N ARG A 13 -1.74 8.53 20.39
CA ARG A 13 -0.54 8.35 19.57
C ARG A 13 -0.88 8.13 18.10
N LEU A 14 -2.16 8.12 17.77
CA LEU A 14 -2.66 7.98 16.40
C LEU A 14 -2.99 9.31 15.72
N LEU A 15 -2.97 10.44 16.45
CA LEU A 15 -3.34 11.75 15.89
C LEU A 15 -2.20 12.62 15.29
N PRO A 16 -0.89 12.37 15.49
CA PRO A 16 0.12 13.17 14.77
C PRO A 16 0.58 12.60 13.42
N ARG A 17 0.59 11.28 13.23
CA ARG A 17 1.21 10.67 12.04
C ARG A 17 0.36 10.81 10.79
N ILE A 18 -0.95 10.62 10.92
CA ILE A 18 -1.89 10.76 9.81
C ILE A 18 -2.00 12.22 9.42
N SER A 19 -2.16 13.13 10.40
CA SER A 19 -2.23 14.57 10.17
C SER A 19 -0.99 15.12 9.48
N PHE A 20 0.21 14.69 9.90
CA PHE A 20 1.47 15.12 9.27
C PHE A 20 1.61 14.61 7.83
N ARG A 21 1.24 13.35 7.56
CA ARG A 21 1.28 12.77 6.20
C ARG A 21 0.26 13.44 5.27
N MET A 22 -0.95 13.70 5.76
CA MET A 22 -1.99 14.37 4.98
C MET A 22 -1.66 15.84 4.73
N MET A 23 -1.05 16.53 5.71
CA MET A 23 -0.58 17.90 5.52
C MET A 23 0.50 17.96 4.45
N PHE A 24 1.51 17.08 4.51
CA PHE A 24 2.57 17.03 3.49
C PHE A 24 2.01 16.73 2.08
N ALA A 25 1.05 15.81 1.97
CA ALA A 25 0.39 15.51 0.70
C ALA A 25 -0.36 16.74 0.16
N LEU A 26 -1.16 17.42 0.99
CA LEU A 26 -1.89 18.62 0.61
C LEU A 26 -0.96 19.76 0.21
N THR A 27 0.12 20.00 0.96
CA THR A 27 1.12 21.03 0.63
C THR A 27 1.81 20.73 -0.69
N THR A 28 2.12 19.47 -0.97
CA THR A 28 2.73 19.06 -2.23
C THR A 28 1.79 19.30 -3.41
N VAL A 29 0.52 18.90 -3.30
CA VAL A 29 -0.50 19.15 -4.32
C VAL A 29 -0.70 20.65 -4.54
N ALA A 30 -0.81 21.44 -3.46
CA ALA A 30 -0.94 22.89 -3.54
C ALA A 30 0.27 23.56 -4.21
N ALA A 31 1.49 23.10 -3.91
CA ALA A 31 2.71 23.61 -4.53
C ALA A 31 2.75 23.32 -6.04
N VAL A 32 2.32 22.13 -6.46
CA VAL A 32 2.20 21.77 -7.88
C VAL A 32 1.17 22.66 -8.58
N LEU A 33 -0.01 22.85 -7.99
CA LEU A 33 -1.05 23.73 -8.55
C LEU A 33 -0.59 25.19 -8.63
N ALA A 34 0.10 25.68 -7.60
CA ALA A 34 0.66 27.03 -7.59
C ALA A 34 1.76 27.22 -8.64
N ALA A 35 2.59 26.20 -8.87
CA ALA A 35 3.59 26.21 -9.94
C ALA A 35 2.92 26.27 -11.33
N ILE A 36 1.90 25.46 -11.57
CA ILE A 36 1.13 25.48 -12.84
C ILE A 36 0.48 26.86 -13.06
N ALA A 37 -0.15 27.43 -12.02
CA ALA A 37 -0.79 28.74 -12.09
C ALA A 37 0.19 29.88 -12.37
N ARG A 38 1.39 29.85 -11.77
CA ARG A 38 2.44 30.85 -12.05
C ARG A 38 2.95 30.79 -13.48
N VAL A 39 3.07 29.58 -14.01
CA VAL A 39 3.67 29.37 -15.32
C VAL A 39 2.68 29.73 -16.44
N ALA A 40 1.37 29.62 -16.20
CA ALA A 40 0.34 30.11 -17.12
C ALA A 40 0.45 31.62 -17.43
N GLY A 41 1.09 32.41 -16.57
CA GLY A 41 1.33 33.85 -16.79
C GLY A 41 2.59 34.17 -17.61
N SER A 42 3.48 33.20 -17.86
CA SER A 42 4.82 33.44 -18.44
C SER A 42 5.05 32.68 -19.76
N GLY A 43 4.25 32.95 -20.79
CA GLY A 43 4.50 32.47 -22.17
C GLY A 43 4.36 30.95 -22.39
N GLY A 44 4.04 30.56 -23.63
CA GLY A 44 3.61 29.19 -23.95
C GLY A 44 4.66 28.09 -23.73
N GLN A 45 5.96 28.41 -23.75
CA GLN A 45 7.03 27.40 -23.62
C GLN A 45 7.30 26.98 -22.17
N LEU A 46 7.22 27.91 -21.20
CA LEU A 46 7.34 27.53 -19.80
C LEU A 46 6.07 26.78 -19.37
N ALA A 47 4.89 27.21 -19.84
CA ALA A 47 3.60 26.56 -19.55
C ALA A 47 3.55 25.10 -20.00
N SER A 48 4.04 24.79 -21.20
CA SER A 48 4.10 23.40 -21.67
C SER A 48 5.10 22.56 -20.87
N ALA A 49 6.24 23.13 -20.45
CA ALA A 49 7.21 22.44 -19.61
C ALA A 49 6.66 22.13 -18.20
N ALA A 50 5.97 23.08 -17.57
CA ALA A 50 5.39 22.86 -16.24
C ALA A 50 4.22 21.86 -16.28
N VAL A 51 3.34 21.95 -17.28
CA VAL A 51 2.22 21.01 -17.45
C VAL A 51 2.73 19.60 -17.74
N SER A 52 3.74 19.44 -18.60
CA SER A 52 4.32 18.12 -18.86
C SER A 52 5.02 17.53 -17.62
N GLY A 53 5.74 18.35 -16.85
CA GLY A 53 6.32 17.93 -15.57
C GLY A 53 5.26 17.49 -14.56
N ALA A 54 4.19 18.27 -14.39
CA ALA A 54 3.08 17.90 -13.50
C ALA A 54 2.36 16.63 -13.97
N ALA A 55 2.10 16.50 -15.27
CA ALA A 55 1.48 15.32 -15.86
C ALA A 55 2.36 14.08 -15.65
N PHE A 56 3.69 14.20 -15.78
CA PHE A 56 4.61 13.11 -15.50
C PHE A 56 4.55 12.67 -14.03
N VAL A 57 4.58 13.61 -13.09
CA VAL A 57 4.51 13.29 -11.64
C VAL A 57 3.18 12.64 -11.29
N LEU A 58 2.06 13.17 -11.81
CA LEU A 58 0.72 12.59 -11.59
C LEU A 58 0.61 11.20 -12.23
N GLY A 59 1.13 11.02 -13.44
CA GLY A 59 1.18 9.72 -14.11
C GLY A 59 1.99 8.69 -13.32
N ALA A 60 3.18 9.07 -12.85
CA ALA A 60 4.01 8.21 -12.01
C ALA A 60 3.28 7.83 -10.70
N PHE A 61 2.66 8.81 -10.04
CA PHE A 61 1.87 8.55 -8.84
C PHE A 61 0.70 7.60 -9.10
N ALA A 62 -0.02 7.76 -10.22
CA ALA A 62 -1.12 6.87 -10.61
C ALA A 62 -0.63 5.43 -10.86
N VAL A 63 0.52 5.26 -11.52
CA VAL A 63 1.14 3.94 -11.73
C VAL A 63 1.53 3.29 -10.40
N PHE A 64 2.17 4.04 -9.48
CA PHE A 64 2.51 3.51 -8.17
C PHE A 64 1.28 3.15 -7.33
N LEU A 65 0.23 3.97 -7.38
CA LEU A 65 -1.03 3.69 -6.71
C LEU A 65 -1.66 2.41 -7.26
N PHE A 66 -1.65 2.22 -8.58
CA PHE A 66 -2.15 1.01 -9.21
C PHE A 66 -1.35 -0.22 -8.77
N LEU A 67 -0.02 -0.17 -8.82
CA LEU A 67 0.85 -1.26 -8.36
C LEU A 67 0.63 -1.57 -6.88
N PHE A 68 0.45 -0.54 -6.04
CA PHE A 68 0.11 -0.70 -4.64
C PHE A 68 -1.25 -1.38 -4.45
N LEU A 69 -2.28 -0.99 -5.20
CA LEU A 69 -3.61 -1.62 -5.13
C LEU A 69 -3.55 -3.09 -5.55
N VAL A 70 -2.78 -3.42 -6.60
CA VAL A 70 -2.54 -4.81 -7.00
C VAL A 70 -1.85 -5.58 -5.88
N ALA A 71 -0.76 -5.05 -5.32
CA ALA A 71 -0.04 -5.68 -4.21
C ALA A 71 -0.92 -5.84 -2.95
N TRP A 72 -1.71 -4.83 -2.62
CA TRP A 72 -2.63 -4.85 -1.49
C TRP A 72 -3.75 -5.87 -1.69
N SER A 73 -4.29 -5.96 -2.91
CA SER A 73 -5.31 -6.98 -3.23
C SER A 73 -4.76 -8.40 -3.05
N ALA A 74 -3.51 -8.64 -3.44
CA ALA A 74 -2.84 -9.93 -3.26
C ALA A 74 -2.61 -10.26 -1.78
N ALA A 75 -2.34 -9.24 -0.95
CA ALA A 75 -2.17 -9.39 0.48
C ALA A 75 -3.49 -9.64 1.22
N MET A 76 -4.55 -8.90 0.89
CA MET A 76 -5.84 -8.97 1.60
C MET A 76 -6.74 -10.10 1.10
N PHE A 77 -6.78 -10.31 -0.22
CA PHE A 77 -7.68 -11.25 -0.90
C PHE A 77 -6.88 -12.22 -1.77
N ARG A 78 -5.93 -12.94 -1.17
CA ARG A 78 -4.97 -13.80 -1.88
C ARG A 78 -5.59 -14.82 -2.83
N ILE A 79 -6.58 -15.60 -2.36
CA ILE A 79 -7.20 -16.67 -3.16
C ILE A 79 -7.94 -16.10 -4.39
N PRO A 80 -8.87 -15.13 -4.26
CA PRO A 80 -9.57 -14.61 -5.42
C PRO A 80 -8.63 -13.84 -6.37
N THR A 81 -7.60 -13.15 -5.86
CA THR A 81 -6.60 -12.50 -6.72
C THR A 81 -5.75 -13.51 -7.49
N ALA A 82 -5.37 -14.62 -6.87
CA ALA A 82 -4.66 -15.69 -7.53
C ALA A 82 -5.50 -16.35 -8.65
N ILE A 83 -6.77 -16.65 -8.38
CA ILE A 83 -7.71 -17.19 -9.39
C ILE A 83 -7.89 -16.20 -10.54
N ALA A 84 -8.08 -14.91 -10.23
CA ALA A 84 -8.22 -13.86 -11.24
C ALA A 84 -6.95 -13.73 -12.10
N ALA A 85 -5.75 -13.79 -11.50
CA ALA A 85 -4.48 -13.73 -12.23
C ALA A 85 -4.31 -14.93 -13.17
N ILE A 86 -4.61 -16.15 -12.69
CA ILE A 86 -4.56 -17.37 -13.51
C ILE A 86 -5.59 -17.28 -14.64
N GLY A 87 -6.83 -16.87 -14.34
CA GLY A 87 -7.88 -16.70 -15.34
C GLY A 87 -7.50 -15.70 -16.42
N LEU A 88 -6.95 -14.54 -16.04
CA LEU A 88 -6.48 -13.53 -16.99
C LEU A 88 -5.32 -14.05 -17.84
N SER A 89 -4.39 -14.81 -17.24
CA SER A 89 -3.28 -15.44 -17.97
C SER A 89 -3.78 -16.44 -19.02
N LEU A 90 -4.82 -17.21 -18.70
CA LEU A 90 -5.42 -18.18 -19.62
C LEU A 90 -6.13 -17.47 -20.77
N ILE A 91 -6.89 -16.41 -20.49
CA ILE A 91 -7.55 -15.61 -21.51
C ILE A 91 -6.52 -14.96 -22.45
N ALA A 92 -5.44 -14.41 -21.91
CA ALA A 92 -4.36 -13.81 -22.71
C ALA A 92 -3.61 -14.85 -23.57
N ALA A 93 -3.42 -16.07 -23.06
CA ALA A 93 -2.84 -17.16 -23.85
C ALA A 93 -3.76 -17.59 -24.99
N LEU A 94 -5.07 -17.68 -24.73
CA LEU A 94 -6.07 -18.05 -25.72
C LEU A 94 -6.24 -16.97 -26.81
N SER A 95 -6.15 -15.67 -26.45
CA SER A 95 -6.25 -14.59 -27.44
C SER A 95 -5.05 -14.54 -28.39
N GLU A 96 -3.85 -14.87 -27.90
CA GLU A 96 -2.66 -15.00 -28.74
C GLU A 96 -2.76 -16.22 -29.67
N PHE A 97 -3.35 -17.33 -29.21
CA PHE A 97 -3.62 -18.52 -30.03
C PHE A 97 -4.70 -18.28 -31.10
N ALA A 98 -5.67 -17.41 -30.81
CA ALA A 98 -6.74 -17.02 -31.73
C ALA A 98 -6.32 -15.95 -32.75
N THR A 99 -5.04 -15.57 -32.81
CA THR A 99 -4.52 -14.46 -33.65
C THR A 99 -5.18 -13.10 -33.38
N ILE A 100 -5.85 -12.93 -32.23
CA ILE A 100 -6.35 -11.65 -31.73
C ILE A 100 -5.24 -11.01 -30.87
N SER A 101 -4.03 -10.96 -31.43
CA SER A 101 -2.88 -10.37 -30.77
C SER A 101 -2.85 -8.86 -31.03
N LEU A 102 -2.31 -8.13 -30.05
CA LEU A 102 -1.94 -6.74 -30.29
C LEU A 102 -0.81 -6.74 -31.32
N PRO A 103 -0.93 -6.02 -32.45
CA PRO A 103 -0.04 -6.20 -33.61
C PRO A 103 1.42 -5.80 -33.38
N SER A 104 1.77 -5.30 -32.19
CA SER A 104 3.09 -4.72 -31.90
C SER A 104 3.79 -5.29 -30.65
N ILE A 105 3.08 -6.03 -29.78
CA ILE A 105 3.64 -6.53 -28.51
C ILE A 105 3.13 -7.96 -28.27
N SER A 106 4.04 -8.90 -27.99
CA SER A 106 3.67 -10.28 -27.62
C SER A 106 3.07 -10.31 -26.22
N ASN A 107 2.01 -11.11 -26.02
CA ASN A 107 1.34 -11.24 -24.73
C ASN A 107 2.00 -12.31 -23.85
N TRP A 108 2.92 -13.13 -24.39
CA TRP A 108 3.64 -14.18 -23.66
C TRP A 108 4.29 -13.74 -22.33
N PRO A 109 4.96 -12.58 -22.22
CA PRO A 109 5.49 -12.12 -20.94
C PRO A 109 4.37 -11.94 -19.90
N LEU A 110 3.24 -11.36 -20.31
CA LEU A 110 2.09 -11.15 -19.42
C LEU A 110 1.47 -12.47 -18.98
N VAL A 111 1.32 -13.43 -19.90
CA VAL A 111 0.86 -14.79 -19.59
C VAL A 111 1.77 -15.43 -18.54
N PHE A 112 3.09 -15.35 -18.73
CA PHE A 112 4.07 -15.91 -17.81
C PHE A 112 3.98 -15.26 -16.42
N PHE A 113 4.02 -13.93 -16.33
CA PHE A 113 4.02 -13.22 -15.05
C PHE A 113 2.71 -13.42 -14.27
N LEU A 114 1.56 -13.39 -14.93
CA LEU A 114 0.27 -13.58 -14.28
C LEU A 114 0.01 -15.05 -13.90
N GLY A 115 0.38 -15.99 -14.77
CA GLY A 115 0.21 -17.41 -14.53
C GLY A 115 1.10 -17.89 -13.38
N VAL A 116 2.41 -17.64 -13.48
CA VAL A 116 3.38 -18.01 -12.43
C VAL A 116 3.07 -17.25 -11.13
N GLY A 117 2.80 -15.95 -11.20
CA GLY A 117 2.45 -15.16 -10.03
C GLY A 117 1.19 -15.67 -9.33
N GLY A 118 0.13 -15.97 -10.08
CA GLY A 118 -1.10 -16.54 -9.54
C GLY A 118 -0.90 -17.93 -8.91
N ILE A 119 -0.12 -18.80 -9.55
CA ILE A 119 0.24 -20.12 -8.99
C ILE A 119 1.05 -19.95 -7.69
N CYS A 120 2.05 -19.07 -7.67
CA CYS A 120 2.82 -18.77 -6.47
C CYS A 120 1.92 -18.28 -5.33
N LEU A 121 0.95 -17.40 -5.62
CA LEU A 121 0.00 -16.92 -4.62
C LEU A 121 -0.88 -18.05 -4.05
N LEU A 122 -1.18 -19.11 -4.81
CA LEU A 122 -1.89 -20.27 -4.27
C LEU A 122 -0.98 -21.16 -3.42
N LEU A 123 0.21 -21.48 -3.95
CA LEU A 123 1.12 -22.47 -3.37
C LEU A 123 1.84 -22.00 -2.10
N PHE A 124 2.14 -20.71 -1.97
CA PHE A 124 2.89 -20.18 -0.83
C PHE A 124 1.96 -19.47 0.17
N PRO A 125 1.52 -20.14 1.25
CA PRO A 125 0.72 -19.50 2.31
C PRO A 125 1.43 -18.27 2.88
N PRO A 126 0.68 -17.23 3.30
CA PRO A 126 1.27 -16.15 4.07
C PRO A 126 2.06 -16.76 5.23
N ARG A 127 3.32 -16.37 5.37
CA ARG A 127 4.12 -16.78 6.52
C ARG A 127 3.43 -16.24 7.75
N ASP A 128 2.84 -17.14 8.53
CA ASP A 128 2.22 -16.81 9.80
C ASP A 128 3.30 -16.17 10.71
N PRO A 129 3.16 -14.90 11.10
CA PRO A 129 4.12 -14.25 11.98
C PRO A 129 4.23 -14.95 13.35
N ASP A 130 3.25 -15.79 13.73
CA ASP A 130 3.17 -16.39 15.06
C ASP A 130 3.79 -17.80 15.15
N VAL A 131 4.01 -18.49 14.02
CA VAL A 131 4.50 -19.89 13.97
C VAL A 131 5.95 -20.06 14.48
N HIS A 132 6.71 -18.96 14.62
CA HIS A 132 8.01 -18.94 15.27
C HIS A 132 8.13 -17.89 16.38
N SER A 133 7.03 -17.59 17.08
CA SER A 133 7.10 -16.83 18.33
C SER A 133 7.73 -17.68 19.45
N HIS A 134 9.01 -18.01 19.28
CA HIS A 134 10.00 -18.02 20.37
C HIS A 134 10.18 -16.58 20.88
N ASN A 135 9.09 -15.85 21.08
CA ASN A 135 9.09 -14.51 21.62
C ASN A 135 9.06 -14.68 23.15
N PRO A 136 10.18 -14.45 23.85
CA PRO A 136 10.24 -14.55 25.31
C PRO A 136 9.40 -13.46 26.02
N PHE A 137 8.71 -12.60 25.26
CA PHE A 137 7.84 -11.53 25.73
C PHE A 137 6.38 -11.70 25.27
N ALA A 138 5.94 -12.92 24.96
CA ALA A 138 4.53 -13.20 24.65
C ALA A 138 3.62 -12.83 25.84
N GLU A 139 2.39 -12.35 25.55
CA GLU A 139 1.40 -12.05 26.58
C GLU A 139 1.15 -13.28 27.47
N GLY A 140 1.23 -13.09 28.79
CA GLY A 140 1.13 -14.18 29.77
C GLY A 140 2.46 -14.81 30.20
N GLN A 141 3.59 -14.46 29.56
CA GLN A 141 4.94 -14.87 29.97
C GLN A 141 5.75 -13.76 30.63
N LEU A 142 5.16 -12.59 30.88
CA LEU A 142 5.84 -11.55 31.65
C LEU A 142 6.15 -12.09 33.05
N PRO A 143 7.41 -12.04 33.51
CA PRO A 143 7.75 -12.45 34.86
C PRO A 143 6.87 -11.67 35.84
N PRO A 144 6.41 -12.32 36.92
CA PRO A 144 5.58 -11.67 37.92
C PRO A 144 6.26 -10.38 38.35
N GLN A 145 5.50 -9.28 38.38
CA GLN A 145 6.01 -7.94 38.62
C GLN A 145 6.81 -7.90 39.93
N ILE A 146 8.15 -7.90 39.83
CA ILE A 146 9.08 -7.98 40.97
C ILE A 146 9.01 -6.70 41.82
N LEU A 147 8.63 -5.58 41.19
CA LEU A 147 8.56 -4.28 41.84
C LEU A 147 7.11 -3.91 42.18
N PRO A 148 6.77 -3.76 43.48
CA PRO A 148 5.47 -3.25 43.84
C PRO A 148 5.25 -1.87 43.21
N PRO A 149 4.01 -1.52 42.83
CA PRO A 149 3.69 -0.19 42.30
C PRO A 149 4.26 0.89 43.21
N ARG A 150 5.06 1.81 42.68
CA ARG A 150 5.54 2.97 43.46
C ARG A 150 4.33 3.77 43.89
N GLU A 151 4.20 3.98 45.19
CA GLU A 151 3.22 4.92 45.72
C GLU A 151 3.47 6.30 45.10
N PRO A 152 2.41 7.02 44.70
CA PRO A 152 2.57 8.38 44.24
C PRO A 152 3.17 9.19 45.39
N SER A 153 4.35 9.78 45.17
CA SER A 153 4.91 10.78 46.07
C SER A 153 3.92 11.94 46.14
N SER A 154 3.26 12.07 47.29
CA SER A 154 2.40 13.18 47.67
C SER A 154 3.14 14.51 47.63
#